data_AF-A0A974UUE8-F1
#
_entry.id   AF-A0A974UUE8-F1
#
_cell.length_a   1.000
_cell.length_b   1.000
_cell.length_c   1.000
_cell.angle_alpha   90.00
_cell.angle_beta   90.00
_cell.angle_gamma   90.00
#
_symmetry.space_group_name_H-M   'P 1'
#
loop_
_entity.id
_entity.type
_entity.pdbx_description
1 polymer ?
#
loop_
_entity_poly.entity_id
_entity_poly.type
_entity_poly.pdbx_seq_one_letter_code
_entity_poly.pdbx_strand_id
1 'polypeptide(L)' 'MRDTVQIHVTADLPIRVRALTYANRAEVRFGKAFPVVLLVDSDAIAVLRRELDEVSAALDAAAARGGEPPEATD' A
#
# COMPACT_ATOMS: atom_id res chain seq x y z
N MET A 1 -11.34 -18.70 -11.29
CA MET A 1 -11.05 -17.57 -12.17
C MET A 1 -10.38 -16.50 -11.32
N ARG A 2 -9.14 -16.12 -11.62
CA ARG A 2 -8.49 -14.97 -10.96
C ARG A 2 -8.44 -13.86 -12.00
N ASP A 3 -9.52 -13.12 -12.11
CA ASP A 3 -9.53 -11.85 -12.84
C ASP A 3 -8.96 -10.78 -11.90
N THR A 4 -7.69 -10.96 -11.50
CA THR A 4 -7.01 -10.06 -10.56
C THR A 4 -5.99 -9.26 -11.33
N VAL A 5 -6.16 -7.94 -11.35
CA VAL A 5 -5.12 -7.01 -11.77
C VAL A 5 -4.16 -6.84 -10.60
N GLN A 6 -2.90 -7.23 -10.78
CA GLN A 6 -1.86 -7.03 -9.78
C GLN A 6 -0.98 -5.86 -10.18
N ILE A 7 -0.76 -4.95 -9.23
CA ILE A 7 0.14 -3.80 -9.38
C ILE A 7 1.17 -3.92 -8.28
N HIS A 8 2.45 -3.99 -8.66
CA HIS A 8 3.54 -4.02 -7.71
C HIS A 8 3.96 -2.57 -7.41
N VAL A 9 3.81 -2.14 -6.15
CA VAL A 9 4.16 -0.78 -5.69
C VAL A 9 5.47 -0.86 -4.90
N THR A 10 6.55 -0.31 -5.46
CA THR A 10 7.84 -0.19 -4.77
C THR A 10 8.05 1.23 -4.23
N ALA A 11 9.02 1.41 -3.34
CA ALA A 11 9.41 2.72 -2.81
C ALA A 11 9.83 3.72 -3.91
N ASP A 12 10.33 3.22 -5.04
CA ASP A 12 10.80 4.04 -6.16
C ASP A 12 9.71 4.34 -7.21
N LEU A 13 8.53 3.72 -7.09
CA LEU A 13 7.43 3.94 -8.02
C LEU A 13 6.80 5.33 -7.74
N PRO A 14 6.73 6.25 -8.73
CA PRO A 14 6.06 7.53 -8.50
C PRO A 14 4.57 7.34 -8.21
N ILE A 15 4.09 7.92 -7.11
CA ILE A 15 2.69 7.92 -6.71
C ILE A 15 2.19 9.36 -6.60
N ARG A 16 1.02 9.66 -7.17
CA ARG A 16 0.32 10.93 -6.97
C ARG A 16 -1.11 10.68 -6.55
N VAL A 17 -1.52 11.32 -5.46
CA VAL A 17 -2.90 11.25 -4.95
C VAL A 17 -3.56 12.60 -5.17
N ARG A 18 -4.79 12.60 -5.72
CA ARG A 18 -5.60 13.80 -5.92
C ARG A 18 -7.01 13.58 -5.35
N ALA A 19 -7.50 14.55 -4.59
CA ALA A 19 -8.91 14.56 -4.21
C ALA A 19 -9.76 15.05 -5.40
N LEU A 20 -10.75 14.26 -5.78
CA LEU A 20 -11.78 14.61 -6.77
C LEU A 20 -13.04 15.00 -5.99
N THR A 21 -13.03 16.21 -5.39
CA THR A 21 -14.09 16.70 -4.49
C THR A 21 -15.47 16.71 -5.15
N TYR A 22 -15.53 16.96 -6.46
CA TYR A 22 -16.77 16.91 -7.24
C TYR A 22 -17.36 15.50 -7.39
N ALA A 23 -16.57 14.44 -7.15
CA ALA A 23 -16.96 13.05 -7.34
C ALA A 23 -16.82 12.20 -6.06
N ASN A 24 -16.61 12.86 -4.91
CA ASN A 24 -16.46 12.26 -3.58
C ASN A 24 -15.48 11.07 -3.51
N ARG A 25 -14.34 11.20 -4.20
CA ARG A 25 -13.33 10.13 -4.30
C ARG A 25 -11.91 10.67 -4.38
N ALA A 26 -10.94 9.82 -4.07
CA ALA A 26 -9.54 10.05 -4.35
C ALA A 26 -9.12 9.32 -5.63
N GLU A 27 -8.25 9.94 -6.41
CA GLU A 27 -7.54 9.35 -7.54
C GLU A 27 -6.09 9.10 -7.14
N VAL A 28 -5.68 7.82 -7.15
CA VAL A 28 -4.30 7.40 -6.90
C VAL A 28 -3.69 6.97 -8.22
N ARG A 29 -2.66 7.67 -8.67
CA ARG A 29 -1.96 7.43 -9.93
C ARG A 29 -0.59 6.81 -9.66
N PHE A 30 -0.26 5.75 -10.39
CA PHE A 30 1.00 5.01 -10.26
C PHE A 30 1.84 5.07 -11.54
N GLY A 31 3.16 5.29 -11.40
CA GLY A 31 4.15 5.14 -12.47
C GLY A 31 4.54 6.43 -13.22
N LYS A 32 5.62 6.34 -14.02
CA LYS A 32 6.02 7.43 -14.93
C LYS A 32 4.96 7.59 -16.02
N ALA A 33 4.51 8.82 -16.26
CA ALA A 33 3.33 9.13 -17.08
C ALA A 33 1.99 8.54 -16.58
N PHE A 34 1.96 7.94 -15.38
CA PHE A 34 0.75 7.52 -14.68
C PHE A 34 -0.21 6.59 -15.47
N PRO A 35 0.27 5.44 -16.00
CA PRO A 35 -0.57 4.52 -16.79
C PRO A 35 -1.67 3.83 -15.98
N VAL A 36 -1.52 3.72 -14.65
CA VAL A 36 -2.47 3.02 -13.78
C VAL A 36 -3.08 3.98 -12.79
N VAL A 37 -4.41 3.91 -12.67
CA VAL A 37 -5.21 4.77 -11.79
C VAL A 37 -6.13 3.89 -10.95
N LEU A 38 -6.08 4.10 -9.63
CA LEU A 38 -7.03 3.55 -8.66
C LEU A 38 -7.93 4.68 -8.16
N LEU A 39 -9.24 4.51 -8.28
CA LEU A 39 -10.22 5.41 -7.67
C LEU A 39 -10.69 4.80 -6.35
N VAL A 40 -10.71 5.60 -5.30
CA VAL A 40 -11.13 5.19 -3.95
C VAL A 40 -12.20 6.14 -3.47
N ASP A 41 -13.41 5.64 -3.21
CA ASP A 41 -14.51 6.46 -2.68
C ASP A 41 -14.20 6.96 -1.26
N SER A 42 -14.75 8.12 -0.91
CA SER A 42 -14.36 8.83 0.32
C SER A 42 -14.58 8.02 1.61
N ASP A 43 -15.61 7.18 1.66
CA ASP A 43 -15.91 6.29 2.78
C ASP A 43 -14.93 5.12 2.87
N ALA A 44 -14.48 4.60 1.72
CA ALA A 44 -13.47 3.55 1.63
C ALA A 44 -12.06 4.03 2.01
N ILE A 45 -11.76 5.33 1.94
CA ILE A 45 -10.43 5.88 2.29
C ILE A 45 -10.06 5.54 3.74
N ALA A 46 -10.98 5.74 4.68
CA ALA A 46 -10.71 5.48 6.09
C ALA A 46 -10.44 3.99 6.35
N VAL A 47 -11.17 3.12 5.65
CA VAL A 47 -10.99 1.66 5.73
C VAL A 47 -9.64 1.26 5.13
N LEU A 48 -9.33 1.70 3.91
CA LEU A 48 -8.07 1.38 3.23
C LEU A 48 -6.86 1.83 4.04
N ARG A 49 -6.90 3.02 4.64
CA ARG A 49 -5.83 3.50 5.53
C ARG A 49 -5.62 2.55 6.71
N ARG A 50 -6.71 2.16 7.39
CA ARG A 50 -6.64 1.27 8.55
C ARG A 50 -5.99 -0.07 8.20
N GLU A 51 -6.40 -0.69 7.09
CA GLU A 51 -5.84 -1.97 6.65
C GLU A 51 -4.34 -1.86 6.30
N LEU A 52 -3.92 -0.75 5.67
CA LEU A 52 -2.51 -0.51 5.37
C LEU A 52 -1.67 -0.29 6.64
N ASP A 53 -2.21 0.43 7.62
CA ASP A 53 -1.55 0.65 8.92
C ASP A 53 -1.38 -0.67 9.68
N GLU A 54 -2.41 -1.53 9.71
CA GLU A 54 -2.37 -2.86 10.33
C GLU A 54 -1.30 -3.76 9.68
N VAL A 55 -1.22 -3.76 8.33
CA VAL A 55 -0.18 -4.51 7.60
C VAL A 55 1.21 -3.96 7.89
N SER A 56 1.39 -2.64 7.95
CA SER A 56 2.69 -2.03 8.28
C SER A 56 3.20 -2.51 9.63
N ALA A 57 2.35 -2.46 10.67
CA ALA A 57 2.71 -2.94 12.00
C ALA A 57 3.08 -4.42 12.02
N ALA A 58 2.38 -5.26 11.25
CA ALA A 58 2.69 -6.68 11.14
C ALA A 58 4.04 -6.93 10.45
N LEU A 59 4.35 -6.17 9.39
CA LEU A 59 5.63 -6.25 8.67
C LEU A 59 6.79 -5.78 9.55
N ASP A 60 6.62 -4.68 10.29
CA ASP A 60 7.62 -4.16 11.23
C ASP A 60 7.92 -5.18 12.34
N ALA A 61 6.88 -5.79 12.92
CA ALA A 61 7.04 -6.85 13.92
C ALA A 61 7.76 -8.08 13.35
N ALA A 62 7.53 -8.42 12.07
CA ALA A 62 8.24 -9.52 11.41
C ALA A 62 9.71 -9.19 11.16
N ALA A 63 10.02 -7.96 10.72
CA ALA A 63 11.39 -7.50 10.51
C ALA A 63 12.21 -7.51 11.81
N ALA A 64 11.61 -7.10 12.93
CA ALA A 64 12.27 -7.11 14.24
C ALA A 64 12.66 -8.54 14.69
N ARG A 65 11.83 -9.55 14.42
CA ARG A 65 12.13 -10.96 14.76
C ARG A 65 13.21 -11.58 13.87
N GLY A 66 13.39 -11.08 12.65
CA GLY A 66 14.40 -11.58 11.71
C GLY A 66 15.82 -11.04 11.94
N GLY A 67 15.98 -10.09 12.88
CA GLY A 67 17.26 -9.46 13.21
C GLY A 67 18.02 -10.11 14.37
N GLU A 68 17.47 -11.14 15.00
CA GLU A 68 18.12 -11.86 16.10
C GLU A 68 18.98 -13.00 15.52
N PRO A 69 20.33 -12.91 15.55
CA PRO A 69 21.16 -14.02 15.13
C PRO A 69 20.91 -15.22 16.05
N PRO A 70 20.93 -16.46 15.53
CA PRO A 70 20.79 -17.63 16.39
C PRO A 70 21.92 -17.60 17.42
N GLU A 71 21.55 -17.58 18.70
CA GLU A 71 22.46 -17.76 19.81
C GLU A 71 23.22 -19.07 19.57
N ALA A 72 24.51 -18.95 19.26
CA ALA A 72 25.38 -20.10 19.06
C ALA A 72 25.59 -20.74 20.43
N THR A 73 24.80 -21.77 20.74
CA THR A 73 25.02 -22.63 21.89
C THR A 73 26.27 -23.47 21.63
N ASP A 74 27.30 -23.27 22.46
CA ASP A 74 28.53 -24.06 22.58
C ASP A 74 28.25 -25.44 23.22
#